data_AF-L7JI32-F1
#
_entry.id   AF-L7JI32-F1
#
_cell.length_a   1.000
_cell.length_b   1.000
_cell.length_c   1.000
_cell.angle_alpha   90.00
_cell.angle_beta   90.00
_cell.angle_gamma   90.00
#
_symmetry.space_group_name_H-M   'P 1'
#
loop_
_entity.id
_entity.type
_entity.pdbx_description
1 polymer ?
#
loop_
_entity_poly.entity_id
_entity_poly.type
_entity_poly.pdbx_seq_one_letter_code
_entity_poly.pdbx_strand_id
1 'polypeptide(L)'
;MSPATRREFLQAVHKGLHDVPYVVIGGSALAEYGSGRETGDVDVLVGSGCSKRSAESLLIKRTEGRLVRVGHGKIIFRASDGNIYPLDLSEDHEVDLNFEQARDTASSKNSPGYKLANFVFLLNSKAHAWQTRVPFEPKFHEKRRNDAQDIIFCLERLSGRRDIDRAELSWVYTDEFWNQFVEGNPRARQLFTAAGLWTDETVFVTGRTISARSSLSSFASPWTQPGTPARQDSNLSQVGWGSGQGSRAGSMAIPNSRQASVDSYGSRHGESRWATPEHFDEYGGSQRGHRGFGSGFAHGSAHASMVPVRG
;
A
#
# COMPACT_ATOMS: atom_id res chain seq x y z
N MET A 1 13.18 -11.80 7.47
CA MET A 1 13.41 -12.10 6.03
C MET A 1 14.80 -11.63 5.64
N SER A 2 15.57 -12.42 4.87
CA SER A 2 16.94 -12.03 4.49
C SER A 2 16.95 -10.88 3.47
N PRO A 3 18.05 -10.10 3.34
CA PRO A 3 18.16 -9.05 2.31
C PRO A 3 18.06 -9.60 0.88
N ALA A 4 18.58 -10.81 0.61
CA ALA A 4 18.48 -11.44 -0.71
C ALA A 4 17.02 -11.84 -1.02
N THR A 5 16.38 -12.54 -0.07
CA THR A 5 14.97 -12.96 -0.14
C THR A 5 14.03 -11.76 -0.33
N ARG A 6 14.27 -10.67 0.40
CA ARG A 6 13.48 -9.43 0.27
C ARG A 6 13.62 -8.82 -1.12
N ARG A 7 14.83 -8.70 -1.66
CA ARG A 7 15.05 -8.19 -3.02
C ARG A 7 14.36 -9.04 -4.08
N GLU A 8 14.40 -10.37 -3.93
CA GLU A 8 13.69 -11.31 -4.81
C GLU A 8 12.16 -11.06 -4.78
N PHE A 9 11.59 -10.84 -3.59
CA PHE A 9 10.18 -10.51 -3.39
C PHE A 9 9.84 -9.13 -4.02
N LEU A 10 10.63 -8.08 -3.76
CA LEU A 10 10.37 -6.74 -4.33
C LEU A 10 10.51 -6.71 -5.86
N GLN A 11 11.39 -7.53 -6.44
CA GLN A 11 11.48 -7.74 -7.88
C GLN A 11 10.27 -8.49 -8.44
N ALA A 12 9.72 -9.49 -7.73
CA ALA A 12 8.47 -10.14 -8.11
C ALA A 12 7.28 -9.17 -8.07
N VAL A 13 7.18 -8.32 -7.05
CA VAL A 13 6.18 -7.24 -6.98
C VAL A 13 6.31 -6.30 -8.18
N HIS A 14 7.52 -5.88 -8.55
CA HIS A 14 7.73 -5.03 -9.73
C HIS A 14 7.37 -5.73 -11.04
N LYS A 15 7.75 -7.00 -11.22
CA LYS A 15 7.32 -7.82 -12.39
C LYS A 15 5.79 -7.83 -12.51
N GLY A 16 5.10 -7.91 -11.37
CA GLY A 16 3.64 -7.77 -11.26
C GLY A 16 3.09 -6.40 -11.66
N LEU A 17 3.69 -5.31 -11.17
CA LEU A 17 3.07 -3.96 -11.11
C LEU A 17 3.86 -2.82 -11.78
N HIS A 18 4.90 -3.10 -12.57
CA HIS A 18 5.77 -2.07 -13.18
C HIS A 18 5.01 -0.92 -13.88
N ASP A 19 3.95 -1.24 -14.61
CA ASP A 19 3.04 -0.33 -15.33
C ASP A 19 1.89 0.25 -14.49
N VAL A 20 1.71 -0.21 -13.25
CA VAL A 20 0.68 0.25 -12.30
C VAL A 20 1.25 1.37 -11.40
N PRO A 21 0.46 2.39 -11.03
CA PRO A 21 0.77 3.28 -9.91
C PRO A 21 0.87 2.48 -8.61
N TYR A 22 2.08 2.20 -8.14
CA TYR A 22 2.31 1.44 -6.91
C TYR A 22 3.58 1.92 -6.20
N VAL A 23 3.67 1.65 -4.91
CA VAL A 23 4.89 1.85 -4.13
C VAL A 23 5.00 0.84 -2.98
N VAL A 24 6.21 0.36 -2.71
CA VAL A 24 6.52 -0.46 -1.52
C VAL A 24 6.65 0.46 -0.31
N ILE A 25 5.96 0.13 0.77
CA ILE A 25 5.93 0.91 2.02
C ILE A 25 6.44 0.07 3.21
N GLY A 26 6.21 0.57 4.43
CA GLY A 26 6.30 -0.22 5.65
C GLY A 26 7.68 -0.82 5.94
N GLY A 27 7.70 -2.04 6.49
CA GLY A 27 8.92 -2.64 7.03
C GLY A 27 9.98 -2.93 5.96
N SER A 28 9.55 -3.48 4.82
CA SER A 28 10.47 -3.86 3.74
C SER A 28 11.05 -2.66 2.98
N ALA A 29 10.33 -1.53 2.85
CA ALA A 29 10.90 -0.31 2.31
C ALA A 29 12.03 0.24 3.20
N LEU A 30 11.77 0.36 4.50
CA LEU A 30 12.74 0.86 5.48
C LEU A 30 14.00 -0.03 5.58
N ALA A 31 13.83 -1.34 5.42
CA ALA A 31 14.94 -2.28 5.43
C ALA A 31 15.82 -2.22 4.15
N GLU A 32 15.30 -1.79 2.99
CA GLU A 32 16.14 -1.45 1.83
C GLU A 32 16.86 -0.10 2.01
N TYR A 33 16.33 0.82 2.81
CA TYR A 33 17.04 2.03 3.26
C TYR A 33 18.08 1.77 4.38
N GLY A 34 18.30 0.50 4.74
CA GLY A 34 19.29 0.10 5.76
C GLY A 34 18.80 0.16 7.19
N SER A 35 17.48 0.11 7.44
CA SER A 35 16.97 -0.21 8.77
C SER A 35 17.40 -1.63 9.16
N GLY A 36 18.01 -1.77 10.34
CA GLY A 36 18.41 -3.07 10.89
C GLY A 36 17.26 -3.89 11.49
N ARG A 37 16.02 -3.37 11.49
CA ARG A 37 14.86 -4.06 12.03
C ARG A 37 14.42 -5.21 11.12
N GLU A 38 14.17 -6.38 11.69
CA GLU A 38 13.59 -7.48 10.93
C GLU A 38 12.15 -7.19 10.47
N THR A 39 11.85 -7.69 9.28
CA THR A 39 10.54 -7.70 8.61
C THR A 39 10.31 -9.11 8.04
N GLY A 40 9.07 -9.56 8.05
CA GLY A 40 8.64 -10.87 7.54
C GLY A 40 7.66 -10.78 6.38
N ASP A 41 7.50 -9.57 5.84
CA ASP A 41 6.32 -9.06 5.16
C ASP A 41 6.72 -8.03 4.11
N VAL A 42 5.90 -7.87 3.08
CA VAL A 42 6.00 -6.73 2.15
C VAL A 42 4.66 -6.01 2.12
N ASP A 43 4.68 -4.75 2.51
CA ASP A 43 3.57 -3.82 2.39
C ASP A 43 3.63 -3.12 1.02
N VAL A 44 2.55 -3.15 0.23
CA VAL A 44 2.43 -2.40 -1.04
C VAL A 44 1.18 -1.54 -1.04
N LEU A 45 1.37 -0.26 -1.37
CA LEU A 45 0.28 0.65 -1.68
C LEU A 45 0.08 0.72 -3.19
N VAL A 46 -1.17 0.60 -3.63
CA VAL A 46 -1.63 0.84 -5.00
C VAL A 46 -2.31 2.20 -5.04
N GLY A 47 -1.93 3.02 -6.01
CA GLY A 47 -2.52 4.33 -6.23
C GLY A 47 -3.70 4.30 -7.19
N SER A 48 -4.42 5.41 -7.23
CA SER A 48 -5.52 5.68 -8.15
C SER A 48 -5.31 5.17 -9.58
N GLY A 49 -6.39 4.65 -10.18
CA GLY A 49 -6.40 4.06 -11.52
C GLY A 49 -6.25 2.54 -11.57
N CYS A 50 -5.87 1.87 -10.47
CA CYS A 50 -5.84 0.41 -10.40
C CYS A 50 -6.44 -0.11 -9.09
N SER A 51 -7.48 -0.96 -9.16
CA SER A 51 -8.04 -1.55 -7.95
C SER A 51 -7.11 -2.62 -7.35
N LYS A 52 -7.18 -2.82 -6.03
CA LYS A 52 -6.58 -3.92 -5.26
C LYS A 52 -6.76 -5.26 -5.98
N ARG A 53 -7.99 -5.58 -6.36
CA ARG A 53 -8.35 -6.83 -7.05
C ARG A 53 -7.72 -6.94 -8.45
N SER A 54 -7.54 -5.82 -9.14
CA SER A 54 -6.81 -5.75 -10.42
C SER A 54 -5.32 -5.99 -10.21
N ALA A 55 -4.70 -5.28 -9.25
CA ALA A 55 -3.30 -5.42 -8.90
C ALA A 55 -2.96 -6.85 -8.41
N GLU A 56 -3.77 -7.45 -7.52
CA GLU A 56 -3.68 -8.86 -7.13
C GLU A 56 -3.64 -9.79 -8.36
N SER A 57 -4.54 -9.55 -9.32
CA SER A 57 -4.66 -10.37 -10.52
C SER A 57 -3.46 -10.21 -11.46
N LEU A 58 -2.86 -9.01 -11.54
CA LEU A 58 -1.63 -8.76 -12.28
C LEU A 58 -0.41 -9.41 -11.60
N LEU A 59 -0.28 -9.29 -10.27
CA LEU A 59 0.75 -9.94 -9.45
C LEU A 59 0.75 -11.46 -9.67
N ILE A 60 -0.41 -12.11 -9.57
CA ILE A 60 -0.53 -13.57 -9.75
C ILE A 60 -0.25 -13.96 -11.21
N LYS A 61 -0.79 -13.23 -12.20
CA LYS A 61 -0.63 -13.57 -13.62
C LYS A 61 0.81 -13.39 -14.13
N ARG A 62 1.52 -12.35 -13.68
CA ARG A 62 2.83 -11.95 -14.25
C ARG A 62 4.04 -12.54 -13.53
N THR A 63 3.88 -13.14 -12.35
CA THR A 63 5.00 -13.66 -11.55
C THR A 63 5.19 -15.17 -11.62
N GLU A 64 4.58 -15.86 -12.59
CA GLU A 64 4.81 -17.29 -12.88
C GLU A 64 4.66 -18.21 -11.64
N GLY A 65 3.71 -17.88 -10.75
CA GLY A 65 3.46 -18.65 -9.52
C GLY A 65 4.41 -18.36 -8.36
N ARG A 66 5.26 -17.32 -8.45
CA ARG A 66 6.02 -16.79 -7.31
C ARG A 66 5.13 -16.03 -6.33
N LEU A 67 4.16 -15.24 -6.81
CA LEU A 67 3.05 -14.73 -5.99
C LEU A 67 1.78 -15.54 -6.27
N VAL A 68 1.13 -16.04 -5.22
CA VAL A 68 -0.09 -16.85 -5.32
C VAL A 68 -1.12 -16.41 -4.27
N ARG A 69 -2.40 -16.46 -4.64
CA ARG A 69 -3.51 -16.31 -3.68
C ARG A 69 -3.69 -17.62 -2.90
N VAL A 70 -3.90 -17.50 -1.59
CA VAL A 70 -4.25 -18.60 -0.68
C VAL A 70 -5.62 -18.37 -0.05
N GLY A 71 -6.01 -19.20 0.92
CA GLY A 71 -7.28 -19.07 1.63
C GLY A 71 -7.52 -17.67 2.20
N HIS A 72 -8.79 -17.27 2.28
CA HIS A 72 -9.22 -15.95 2.76
C HIS A 72 -8.66 -14.75 1.96
N GLY A 73 -8.30 -14.96 0.69
CA GLY A 73 -7.94 -13.88 -0.24
C GLY A 73 -6.50 -13.37 -0.14
N LYS A 74 -5.73 -13.80 0.86
CA LYS A 74 -4.34 -13.37 1.07
C LYS A 74 -3.44 -13.76 -0.11
N ILE A 75 -2.43 -12.93 -0.39
CA ILE A 75 -1.33 -13.29 -1.30
C ILE A 75 -0.08 -13.65 -0.47
N ILE A 76 0.62 -14.69 -0.92
CA ILE A 76 1.96 -15.03 -0.43
C ILE A 76 2.95 -15.04 -1.58
N PHE A 77 4.17 -14.60 -1.28
CA PHE A 77 5.37 -14.87 -2.06
C PHE A 77 5.97 -16.20 -1.63
N ARG A 78 6.32 -17.04 -2.60
CA ARG A 78 7.19 -18.20 -2.43
C ARG A 78 8.60 -17.75 -2.73
N ALA A 79 9.52 -17.91 -1.77
CA ALA A 79 10.93 -17.54 -1.92
C ALA A 79 11.78 -18.70 -2.49
N SER A 80 12.94 -18.39 -3.07
CA SER A 80 13.89 -19.44 -3.51
C SER A 80 14.58 -20.17 -2.35
N ASP A 81 14.51 -19.63 -1.13
CA ASP A 81 14.93 -20.32 0.10
C ASP A 81 13.87 -21.32 0.64
N GLY A 82 12.75 -21.49 -0.08
CA GLY A 82 11.68 -22.43 0.25
C GLY A 82 10.64 -21.89 1.23
N ASN A 83 10.86 -20.73 1.85
CA ASN A 83 9.90 -20.12 2.76
C ASN A 83 8.77 -19.40 2.00
N ILE A 84 7.72 -19.05 2.75
CA ILE A 84 6.62 -18.22 2.26
C ILE A 84 6.51 -16.93 3.09
N TYR A 85 6.21 -15.83 2.42
CA TYR A 85 6.11 -14.49 3.04
C TYR A 85 4.82 -13.80 2.57
N PRO A 86 4.01 -13.19 3.46
CA PRO A 86 2.81 -12.47 3.07
C PRO A 86 3.14 -11.21 2.24
N LEU A 87 2.29 -10.95 1.24
CA LEU A 87 2.15 -9.64 0.61
C LEU A 87 0.85 -9.03 1.11
N ASP A 88 0.95 -7.94 1.87
CA ASP A 88 -0.21 -7.14 2.25
C ASP A 88 -0.33 -5.94 1.29
N LEU A 89 -1.51 -5.81 0.71
CA LEU A 89 -1.82 -4.88 -0.38
C LEU A 89 -2.91 -3.92 0.07
N SER A 90 -2.71 -2.63 -0.12
CA SER A 90 -3.68 -1.57 0.23
C SER A 90 -3.90 -0.61 -0.93
N GLU A 91 -5.06 0.01 -1.00
CA GLU A 91 -5.35 1.17 -1.85
C GLU A 91 -5.12 2.47 -1.06
N ASP A 92 -4.69 3.53 -1.72
CA ASP A 92 -4.51 4.89 -1.16
C ASP A 92 -5.65 5.34 -0.21
N HIS A 93 -6.88 5.17 -0.65
CA HIS A 93 -8.10 5.54 0.08
C HIS A 93 -8.58 4.52 1.13
N GLU A 94 -8.00 3.31 1.21
CA GLU A 94 -8.23 2.40 2.35
C GLU A 94 -7.50 2.88 3.61
N VAL A 95 -6.49 3.74 3.47
CA VAL A 95 -5.55 4.12 4.56
C VAL A 95 -5.40 5.63 4.79
N ASP A 96 -6.17 6.48 4.11
CA ASP A 96 -6.08 7.96 4.16
C ASP A 96 -4.64 8.48 3.96
N LEU A 97 -3.98 7.95 2.92
CA LEU A 97 -2.64 8.37 2.46
C LEU A 97 -2.71 8.68 0.96
N ASN A 98 -2.89 9.95 0.62
CA ASN A 98 -2.91 10.43 -0.77
C ASN A 98 -1.57 10.18 -1.47
N PHE A 99 -1.50 9.12 -2.28
CA PHE A 99 -0.28 8.66 -2.94
C PHE A 99 -0.18 9.14 -4.40
N GLU A 100 0.90 9.85 -4.69
CA GLU A 100 1.25 10.33 -6.03
C GLU A 100 2.63 9.80 -6.43
N GLN A 101 2.65 8.81 -7.35
CA GLN A 101 3.87 8.07 -7.68
C GLN A 101 5.09 8.96 -8.03
N ALA A 102 4.88 10.10 -8.70
CA ALA A 102 5.96 10.99 -9.13
C ALA A 102 6.66 11.71 -7.96
N ARG A 103 5.92 12.07 -6.91
CA ARG A 103 6.41 12.73 -5.69
C ARG A 103 6.87 11.70 -4.65
N ASP A 104 6.02 10.70 -4.41
CA ASP A 104 6.11 9.84 -3.23
C ASP A 104 7.03 8.63 -3.42
N THR A 105 7.46 8.34 -4.65
CA THR A 105 8.49 7.32 -4.93
C THR A 105 9.88 7.94 -4.83
N ALA A 106 10.82 7.27 -4.16
CA ALA A 106 12.20 7.74 -4.07
C ALA A 106 12.92 7.72 -5.43
N SER A 107 13.37 8.89 -5.87
CA SER A 107 14.17 9.06 -7.09
C SER A 107 15.60 8.56 -6.90
N SER A 108 15.83 7.27 -7.14
CA SER A 108 17.17 6.67 -7.14
C SER A 108 17.71 6.48 -8.57
N LYS A 109 18.82 7.16 -8.89
CA LYS A 109 19.59 6.91 -10.13
C LYS A 109 20.19 5.50 -10.19
N ASN A 110 20.29 4.83 -9.03
CA ASN A 110 20.74 3.45 -8.88
C ASN A 110 19.59 2.56 -8.38
N SER A 111 18.36 2.77 -8.86
CA SER A 111 17.20 2.02 -8.37
C SER A 111 17.34 0.51 -8.64
N PRO A 112 17.12 -0.36 -7.64
CA PRO A 112 17.28 -1.81 -7.76
C PRO A 112 16.18 -2.51 -8.58
N GLY A 113 15.45 -1.77 -9.42
CA GLY A 113 14.37 -2.30 -10.26
C GLY A 113 13.02 -2.41 -9.55
N TYR A 114 12.73 -1.56 -8.56
CA TYR A 114 11.41 -1.48 -7.91
C TYR A 114 11.14 -0.10 -7.29
N LYS A 115 9.86 0.24 -7.11
CA LYS A 115 9.37 1.52 -6.58
C LYS A 115 9.31 1.48 -5.04
N LEU A 116 10.21 2.19 -4.36
CA LEU A 116 10.21 2.37 -2.89
C LEU A 116 9.65 3.75 -2.51
N ALA A 117 8.91 3.85 -1.41
CA ALA A 117 8.39 5.13 -0.93
C ALA A 117 9.50 6.02 -0.37
N ASN A 118 9.38 7.33 -0.59
CA ASN A 118 10.29 8.32 -0.04
C ASN A 118 10.12 8.44 1.49
N PHE A 119 11.09 9.02 2.19
CA PHE A 119 11.07 9.13 3.65
C PHE A 119 9.94 10.02 4.22
N VAL A 120 9.42 10.99 3.45
CA VAL A 120 8.30 11.84 3.86
C VAL A 120 7.01 11.02 3.87
N PHE A 121 6.75 10.29 2.78
CA PHE A 121 5.60 9.39 2.68
C PHE A 121 5.67 8.26 3.71
N LEU A 122 6.85 7.67 3.94
CA LEU A 122 7.05 6.65 4.97
C LEU A 122 6.83 7.19 6.39
N LEU A 123 7.28 8.42 6.68
CA LEU A 123 7.01 9.09 7.96
C LEU A 123 5.51 9.29 8.18
N ASN A 124 4.79 9.84 7.18
CA ASN A 124 3.34 10.04 7.28
C ASN A 124 2.57 8.71 7.43
N SER A 125 2.95 7.70 6.63
CA SER A 125 2.38 6.35 6.67
C SER A 125 2.56 5.68 8.04
N LYS A 126 3.73 5.88 8.67
CA LYS A 126 4.01 5.35 10.01
C LYS A 126 3.36 6.15 11.13
N ALA A 127 3.23 7.48 10.99
CA ALA A 127 2.45 8.30 11.90
C ALA A 127 0.96 7.91 11.90
N HIS A 128 0.37 7.66 10.72
CA HIS A 128 -0.97 7.06 10.59
C HIS A 128 -1.02 5.70 11.31
N ALA A 129 -0.18 4.74 10.93
CA ALA A 129 -0.21 3.38 11.48
C ALA A 129 -0.06 3.37 13.01
N TRP A 130 0.78 4.22 13.58
CA TRP A 130 0.99 4.33 15.04
C TRP A 130 -0.23 4.86 15.80
N GLN A 131 -1.03 5.74 15.17
CA GLN A 131 -2.30 6.26 15.72
C GLN A 131 -3.45 5.26 15.55
N THR A 132 -3.51 4.54 14.43
CA THR A 132 -4.65 3.68 14.08
C THR A 132 -4.48 2.21 14.45
N ARG A 133 -3.38 1.83 15.12
CA ARG A 133 -3.25 0.52 15.80
C ARG A 133 -4.36 0.34 16.84
N VAL A 134 -5.04 -0.80 16.78
CA VAL A 134 -6.14 -1.10 17.70
C VAL A 134 -5.60 -1.82 18.95
N PRO A 135 -5.90 -1.37 20.18
CA PRO A 135 -5.32 -1.92 21.41
C PRO A 135 -5.50 -3.43 21.63
N PHE A 136 -6.52 -4.04 21.04
CA PHE A 136 -6.81 -5.47 21.13
C PHE A 136 -6.28 -6.31 19.94
N GLU A 137 -5.49 -5.71 19.03
CA GLU A 137 -4.76 -6.48 18.01
C GLU A 137 -3.73 -7.43 18.64
N PRO A 138 -3.55 -8.65 18.11
CA PRO A 138 -2.38 -9.46 18.40
C PRO A 138 -1.09 -8.66 18.18
N LYS A 139 -0.19 -8.69 19.17
CA LYS A 139 1.08 -7.93 19.20
C LYS A 139 0.93 -6.40 19.19
N PHE A 140 -0.21 -5.80 19.58
CA PHE A 140 -0.41 -4.33 19.62
C PHE A 140 0.79 -3.51 20.13
N HIS A 141 1.30 -3.79 21.34
CA HIS A 141 2.43 -3.06 21.93
C HIS A 141 3.76 -3.27 21.19
N GLU A 142 3.95 -4.40 20.52
CA GLU A 142 5.11 -4.68 19.68
C GLU A 142 5.00 -3.92 18.35
N LYS A 143 3.83 -3.97 17.68
CA LYS A 143 3.55 -3.19 16.47
C LYS A 143 3.75 -1.69 16.71
N ARG A 144 3.10 -1.13 17.74
CA ARG A 144 3.19 0.31 18.07
C ARG A 144 4.61 0.75 18.47
N ARG A 145 5.42 -0.15 19.05
CA ARG A 145 6.86 0.09 19.28
C ARG A 145 7.68 0.07 17.98
N ASN A 146 7.43 -0.90 17.10
CA ASN A 146 8.11 -1.01 15.81
C ASN A 146 7.78 0.22 14.92
N ASP A 147 6.51 0.65 14.88
CA ASP A 147 6.10 1.85 14.15
C ASP A 147 6.77 3.12 14.73
N ALA A 148 7.01 3.21 16.04
CA ALA A 148 7.76 4.31 16.66
C ALA A 148 9.26 4.29 16.32
N GLN A 149 9.89 3.12 16.28
CA GLN A 149 11.28 2.97 15.82
C GLN A 149 11.43 3.34 14.33
N ASP A 150 10.46 2.93 13.50
CA ASP A 150 10.39 3.27 12.09
C ASP A 150 10.23 4.80 11.87
N ILE A 151 9.42 5.49 12.68
CA ILE A 151 9.31 6.96 12.69
C ILE A 151 10.66 7.60 13.01
N ILE A 152 11.31 7.18 14.09
CA ILE A 152 12.63 7.71 14.51
C ILE A 152 13.66 7.54 13.39
N PHE A 153 13.71 6.37 12.73
CA PHE A 153 14.59 6.10 11.59
C PHE A 153 14.30 7.02 10.39
N CYS A 154 13.03 7.31 10.09
CA CYS A 154 12.68 8.28 9.04
C CYS A 154 13.18 9.69 9.38
N LEU A 155 13.03 10.15 10.64
CA LEU A 155 13.49 11.47 11.07
C LEU A 155 15.03 11.58 11.03
N GLU A 156 15.76 10.54 11.45
CA GLU A 156 17.22 10.49 11.33
C GLU A 156 17.70 10.55 9.86
N ARG A 157 16.85 10.21 8.89
CA ARG A 157 17.12 10.29 7.44
C ARG A 157 16.59 11.56 6.77
N LEU A 158 15.65 12.27 7.39
CA LEU A 158 15.16 13.59 6.96
C LEU A 158 15.92 14.75 7.60
N SER A 159 16.75 14.49 8.62
CA SER A 159 17.64 15.47 9.26
C SER A 159 18.42 16.31 8.23
N GLY A 160 18.34 17.63 8.35
CA GLY A 160 18.98 18.60 7.45
C GLY A 160 18.15 19.01 6.23
N ARG A 161 17.06 18.30 5.88
CA ARG A 161 16.11 18.79 4.88
C ARG A 161 15.32 19.99 5.39
N ARG A 162 14.86 20.83 4.45
CA ARG A 162 14.05 22.05 4.69
C ARG A 162 12.96 22.25 3.64
N ASP A 163 12.87 21.30 2.73
CA ASP A 163 12.10 21.26 1.48
C ASP A 163 11.03 20.15 1.56
N ILE A 164 10.41 20.01 2.73
CA ILE A 164 9.34 19.07 3.02
C ILE A 164 8.07 19.88 3.26
N ASP A 165 7.04 19.69 2.43
CA ASP A 165 5.75 20.32 2.67
C ASP A 165 5.09 19.69 3.91
N ARG A 166 4.56 20.53 4.80
CA ARG A 166 3.84 20.08 5.99
C ARG A 166 2.50 19.43 5.61
N ALA A 167 1.92 19.77 4.45
CA ALA A 167 0.69 19.16 3.93
C ALA A 167 0.85 17.66 3.60
N GLU A 168 2.04 17.23 3.15
CA GLU A 168 2.35 15.81 2.91
C GLU A 168 2.37 14.96 4.20
N LEU A 169 2.52 15.62 5.36
CA LEU A 169 2.69 15.00 6.68
C LEU A 169 1.45 15.18 7.57
N SER A 170 0.25 15.13 6.99
CA SER A 170 -1.01 15.39 7.69
C SER A 170 -1.30 14.50 8.91
N TRP A 171 -0.67 13.32 9.04
CA TRP A 171 -0.77 12.45 10.22
C TRP A 171 0.31 12.73 11.28
N VAL A 172 1.33 13.54 10.97
CA VAL A 172 2.35 14.02 11.94
C VAL A 172 1.85 15.28 12.66
N TYR A 173 1.11 16.14 11.97
CA TYR A 173 0.65 17.43 12.50
C TYR A 173 -0.73 17.39 13.20
N THR A 174 -1.15 16.23 13.70
CA THR A 174 -2.29 16.10 14.62
C THR A 174 -1.85 16.32 16.07
N ASP A 175 -2.70 16.96 16.88
CA ASP A 175 -2.45 17.10 18.32
C ASP A 175 -2.34 15.72 19.01
N GLU A 176 -3.13 14.75 18.56
CA GLU A 176 -3.17 13.40 19.10
C GLU A 176 -1.88 12.62 18.82
N PHE A 177 -1.26 12.81 17.65
CA PHE A 177 0.07 12.28 17.38
C PHE A 177 1.11 13.01 18.22
N TRP A 178 1.20 14.33 18.09
CA TRP A 178 2.34 15.09 18.59
C TRP A 178 2.51 14.94 20.09
N ASN A 179 1.44 15.12 20.86
CA ASN A 179 1.49 15.06 22.32
C ASN A 179 1.86 13.65 22.80
N GLN A 180 1.12 12.61 22.39
CA GLN A 180 1.38 11.24 22.85
C GLN A 180 2.72 10.68 22.32
N PHE A 181 3.11 11.00 21.08
CA PHE A 181 4.32 10.45 20.48
C PHE A 181 5.58 11.05 21.11
N VAL A 182 5.60 12.37 21.31
CA VAL A 182 6.76 13.07 21.88
C VAL A 182 6.89 12.82 23.39
N GLU A 183 5.78 12.73 24.12
CA GLU A 183 5.80 12.29 25.53
C GLU A 183 6.39 10.88 25.67
N GLY A 184 5.94 9.93 24.84
CA GLY A 184 6.49 8.57 24.82
C GLY A 184 7.91 8.44 24.23
N ASN A 185 8.39 9.44 23.48
CA ASN A 185 9.70 9.42 22.81
C ASN A 185 10.41 10.79 22.88
N PRO A 186 10.93 11.24 24.04
CA PRO A 186 11.47 12.61 24.20
C PRO A 186 12.57 12.99 23.20
N ARG A 187 13.39 12.04 22.74
CA ARG A 187 14.42 12.25 21.69
C ARG A 187 13.81 12.62 20.33
N ALA A 188 12.60 12.15 20.01
CA ALA A 188 11.96 12.45 18.73
C ALA A 188 11.79 13.96 18.50
N ARG A 189 11.54 14.73 19.57
CA ARG A 189 11.41 16.19 19.53
C ARG A 189 12.61 16.87 18.84
N GLN A 190 13.83 16.48 19.22
CA GLN A 190 15.07 17.00 18.63
C GLN A 190 15.22 16.57 17.16
N LEU A 191 14.78 15.37 16.81
CA LEU A 191 14.85 14.84 15.44
C LEU A 191 13.84 15.55 14.52
N PHE A 192 12.65 15.89 15.00
CA PHE A 192 11.70 16.73 14.26
C PHE A 192 12.23 18.15 14.01
N THR A 193 12.91 18.77 14.99
CA THR A 193 13.60 20.06 14.75
C THR A 193 14.73 19.91 13.72
N ALA A 194 15.54 18.87 13.84
CA ALA A 194 16.65 18.62 12.92
C ALA A 194 16.19 18.36 11.47
N ALA A 195 15.01 17.76 11.29
CA ALA A 195 14.37 17.56 9.98
C ALA A 195 13.57 18.78 9.46
N GLY A 196 13.61 19.93 10.16
CA GLY A 196 12.86 21.15 9.80
C GLY A 196 11.35 21.07 10.04
N LEU A 197 10.87 19.97 10.63
CA LEU A 197 9.44 19.68 10.80
C LEU A 197 8.85 20.33 12.06
N TRP A 198 9.67 20.58 13.08
CA TRP A 198 9.20 21.27 14.30
C TRP A 198 9.97 22.56 14.59
N THR A 199 9.19 23.59 14.88
CA THR A 199 9.56 24.97 15.23
C THR A 199 8.63 25.41 16.37
N ASP A 200 9.03 26.37 17.21
CA ASP A 200 8.15 26.85 18.30
C ASP A 200 6.86 27.52 17.77
N GLU A 201 6.87 27.96 16.50
CA GLU A 201 5.72 28.48 15.75
C GLU A 201 4.89 27.38 15.02
N THR A 202 5.18 26.09 15.24
CA THR A 202 4.41 25.00 14.60
C THR A 202 3.01 24.90 15.23
N VAL A 203 2.00 25.28 14.45
CA VAL A 203 0.59 24.99 14.72
C VAL A 203 0.29 23.52 14.41
N PHE A 204 -0.43 22.85 15.31
CA PHE A 204 -0.97 21.50 15.14
C PHE A 204 -2.48 21.57 14.91
N VAL A 205 -3.06 20.54 14.30
CA VAL A 205 -4.49 20.46 13.99
C VAL A 205 -5.18 19.54 14.98
N THR A 206 -6.12 20.10 15.75
CA THR A 206 -6.92 19.38 16.74
C THR A 206 -8.06 18.60 16.08
N GLY A 207 -8.30 17.35 16.50
CA GLY A 207 -9.56 16.66 16.23
C GLY A 207 -9.67 16.03 14.84
N ARG A 208 -8.64 15.30 14.39
CA ARG A 208 -8.79 14.42 13.21
C ARG A 208 -9.62 13.19 13.60
N THR A 209 -10.90 13.14 13.20
CA THR A 209 -11.81 12.05 13.58
C THR A 209 -11.34 10.69 13.01
N ILE A 210 -10.65 9.90 13.83
CA ILE A 210 -10.11 8.58 13.44
C ILE A 210 -11.26 7.64 13.08
N SER A 211 -11.54 7.53 11.78
CA SER A 211 -12.55 6.62 11.26
C SER A 211 -12.02 5.20 11.33
N ALA A 212 -12.54 4.40 12.26
CA ALA A 212 -12.11 3.03 12.57
C ALA A 212 -12.37 1.98 11.45
N ARG A 213 -12.45 2.40 10.19
CA ARG A 213 -12.55 1.52 9.01
C ARG A 213 -11.19 0.91 8.62
N SER A 214 -10.09 1.62 8.87
CA SER A 214 -8.73 1.22 8.44
C SER A 214 -8.18 -0.04 9.11
N SER A 215 -8.84 -0.53 10.16
CA SER A 215 -8.32 -1.57 11.07
C SER A 215 -8.86 -2.99 10.83
N LEU A 216 -9.66 -3.22 9.78
CA LEU A 216 -10.31 -4.52 9.51
C LEU A 216 -9.61 -5.39 8.45
N SER A 217 -8.44 -4.96 7.95
CA SER A 217 -7.64 -5.74 7.01
C SER A 217 -6.91 -6.92 7.68
N SER A 218 -7.54 -8.10 7.59
CA SER A 218 -6.84 -9.38 7.38
C SER A 218 -6.12 -10.09 8.55
N PHE A 219 -6.33 -9.80 9.84
CA PHE A 219 -5.68 -10.59 10.92
C PHE A 219 -6.55 -11.05 12.10
N ALA A 220 -7.06 -12.29 12.01
CA ALA A 220 -7.52 -13.11 13.14
C ALA A 220 -7.35 -14.62 12.87
N SER A 221 -6.11 -15.09 12.71
CA SER A 221 -5.78 -16.54 12.70
C SER A 221 -4.31 -16.73 13.09
N PRO A 222 -3.97 -17.62 14.05
CA PRO A 222 -2.57 -17.91 14.39
C PRO A 222 -1.88 -18.70 13.27
N TRP A 223 -0.74 -18.19 12.78
CA TRP A 223 0.18 -19.01 11.99
C TRP A 223 1.03 -19.86 12.93
N THR A 224 0.78 -21.17 12.97
CA THR A 224 1.73 -22.13 13.52
C THR A 224 3.01 -22.13 12.68
N GLN A 225 4.18 -22.12 13.34
CA GLN A 225 5.46 -22.17 12.64
C GLN A 225 5.66 -23.53 11.95
N PRO A 226 6.19 -23.58 10.71
CA PRO A 226 6.65 -24.82 10.11
C PRO A 226 7.94 -25.27 10.80
N GLY A 227 7.86 -26.32 11.64
CA GLY A 227 9.01 -26.78 12.41
C GLY A 227 8.85 -28.10 13.17
N THR A 228 7.62 -28.58 13.40
CA THR A 228 7.35 -29.89 14.02
C THR A 228 6.53 -30.81 13.11
N PRO A 229 6.92 -32.08 12.93
CA PRO A 229 6.08 -33.04 12.22
C PRO A 229 4.85 -33.37 13.07
N ALA A 230 3.67 -33.05 12.56
CA ALA A 230 2.41 -33.40 13.20
C ALA A 230 2.22 -34.93 13.17
N ARG A 231 2.44 -35.56 14.32
CA ARG A 231 2.22 -37.00 14.52
C ARG A 231 0.73 -37.30 14.34
N GLN A 232 0.39 -38.09 13.33
CA GLN A 232 -0.94 -38.67 13.21
C GLN A 232 -1.11 -39.76 14.28
N ASP A 233 -1.96 -39.49 15.26
CA ASP A 233 -2.56 -40.50 16.13
C ASP A 233 -4.07 -40.25 16.17
N SER A 234 -4.86 -41.33 16.22
CA SER A 234 -6.28 -41.32 15.84
C SER A 234 -7.22 -41.56 17.02
N ASN A 235 -8.45 -41.03 16.90
CA ASN A 235 -9.62 -41.23 17.77
C ASN A 235 -9.50 -40.69 19.21
N LEU A 236 -10.49 -39.88 19.62
CA LEU A 236 -11.36 -40.22 20.75
C LEU A 236 -12.60 -39.30 20.82
N SER A 237 -13.57 -39.73 21.62
CA SER A 237 -14.98 -39.31 21.57
C SER A 237 -15.37 -38.13 22.47
N GLN A 238 -16.26 -37.28 21.96
CA GLN A 238 -17.50 -36.83 22.61
C GLN A 238 -17.47 -36.46 24.11
N VAL A 239 -17.31 -35.16 24.42
CA VAL A 239 -17.67 -34.52 25.71
C VAL A 239 -18.18 -33.09 25.44
N GLY A 240 -19.21 -32.55 26.10
CA GLY A 240 -20.16 -33.21 27.00
C GLY A 240 -21.02 -32.31 27.91
N TRP A 241 -20.73 -31.02 28.09
CA TRP A 241 -21.37 -30.17 29.12
C TRP A 241 -21.85 -28.80 28.63
N GLY A 242 -22.89 -28.28 29.29
CA GLY A 242 -23.38 -26.91 29.11
C GLY A 242 -24.35 -26.46 30.21
N SER A 243 -24.54 -25.14 30.31
CA SER A 243 -25.52 -24.45 31.15
C SER A 243 -25.70 -23.01 30.60
N GLY A 244 -26.82 -22.31 30.78
CA GLY A 244 -28.12 -22.74 31.29
C GLY A 244 -29.02 -21.53 31.58
N GLN A 245 -30.31 -21.62 31.23
CA GLN A 245 -31.36 -20.59 31.42
C GLN A 245 -31.23 -19.31 30.55
N GLY A 246 -32.31 -18.71 30.00
CA GLY A 246 -33.63 -19.30 29.71
C GLY A 246 -34.84 -18.35 29.77
N SER A 247 -35.38 -17.96 28.60
CA SER A 247 -36.81 -17.63 28.31
C SER A 247 -36.92 -17.39 26.78
N ARG A 248 -37.79 -18.03 25.98
CA ARG A 248 -39.28 -18.01 25.95
C ARG A 248 -39.84 -16.59 25.75
N ALA A 249 -40.70 -16.30 24.77
CA ALA A 249 -41.34 -17.11 23.71
C ALA A 249 -41.60 -16.22 22.45
N GLY A 250 -42.08 -16.69 21.30
CA GLY A 250 -42.56 -18.03 20.94
C GLY A 250 -42.81 -18.18 19.42
N SER A 251 -43.17 -19.38 18.98
CA SER A 251 -43.22 -19.76 17.55
C SER A 251 -44.61 -19.58 16.91
N MET A 252 -44.65 -19.11 15.65
CA MET A 252 -45.52 -19.60 14.56
C MET A 252 -44.86 -19.19 13.23
N ALA A 253 -44.43 -20.11 12.36
CA ALA A 253 -45.17 -21.09 11.56
C ALA A 253 -45.45 -20.56 10.13
N ILE A 254 -44.84 -21.21 9.15
CA ILE A 254 -44.95 -20.91 7.71
C ILE A 254 -46.20 -21.60 7.14
N PRO A 255 -47.01 -20.92 6.31
CA PRO A 255 -47.77 -21.55 5.25
C PRO A 255 -47.10 -21.28 3.89
N ASN A 256 -46.72 -22.34 3.18
CA ASN A 256 -46.28 -22.29 1.78
C ASN A 256 -47.43 -22.77 0.90
N SER A 257 -47.87 -21.94 -0.04
CA SER A 257 -48.86 -22.31 -1.06
C SER A 257 -48.40 -21.87 -2.46
N ARG A 258 -48.82 -22.61 -3.48
CA ARG A 258 -48.19 -22.62 -4.80
C ARG A 258 -49.11 -22.10 -5.91
N GLN A 259 -48.45 -21.76 -7.02
CA GLN A 259 -48.87 -21.99 -8.43
C GLN A 259 -49.94 -21.10 -9.06
N ALA A 260 -49.79 -21.02 -10.39
CA ALA A 260 -50.75 -20.63 -11.43
C ALA A 260 -51.05 -19.12 -11.65
N SER A 261 -51.27 -18.60 -12.87
CA SER A 261 -50.79 -18.95 -14.24
C SER A 261 -51.38 -17.96 -15.29
N VAL A 262 -50.91 -18.01 -16.55
CA VAL A 262 -51.56 -17.49 -17.79
C VAL A 262 -51.47 -15.96 -18.06
N ASP A 263 -50.48 -15.61 -18.88
CA ASP A 263 -50.57 -15.00 -20.23
C ASP A 263 -51.49 -13.80 -20.61
N SER A 264 -50.86 -12.90 -21.40
CA SER A 264 -51.38 -12.24 -22.62
C SER A 264 -52.39 -11.08 -22.55
N TYR A 265 -51.94 -9.88 -22.97
CA TYR A 265 -52.41 -9.11 -24.16
C TYR A 265 -51.25 -8.15 -24.55
N GLY A 266 -50.86 -7.95 -25.82
CA GLY A 266 -51.59 -7.20 -26.87
C GLY A 266 -51.29 -5.69 -26.74
N SER A 267 -50.20 -5.08 -27.25
CA SER A 267 -49.63 -5.01 -28.61
C SER A 267 -50.48 -4.25 -29.63
N ARG A 268 -50.10 -3.00 -30.01
CA ARG A 268 -49.91 -2.51 -31.42
C ARG A 268 -49.81 -0.96 -31.66
N HIS A 269 -48.85 -0.61 -32.55
CA HIS A 269 -48.80 0.45 -33.60
C HIS A 269 -48.77 1.98 -33.35
N GLY A 270 -48.16 2.67 -34.34
CA GLY A 270 -47.89 4.12 -34.50
C GLY A 270 -46.39 4.43 -34.34
N GLU A 271 -45.55 4.82 -35.32
CA GLU A 271 -45.72 5.35 -36.70
C GLU A 271 -46.51 6.67 -36.77
N SER A 272 -46.07 7.78 -37.40
CA SER A 272 -45.02 8.07 -38.41
C SER A 272 -44.31 9.41 -38.08
N ARG A 273 -43.00 9.67 -38.30
CA ARG A 273 -42.13 9.81 -39.52
C ARG A 273 -42.14 11.23 -40.15
N TRP A 274 -40.97 11.69 -40.65
CA TRP A 274 -40.67 12.96 -41.39
C TRP A 274 -40.50 14.24 -40.52
N ALA A 275 -39.64 15.23 -40.81
CA ALA A 275 -38.48 15.35 -41.73
C ALA A 275 -37.48 16.47 -41.30
N THR A 276 -36.31 16.53 -41.94
CA THR A 276 -35.27 17.61 -41.93
C THR A 276 -35.41 18.48 -43.22
N PRO A 277 -34.51 19.42 -43.66
CA PRO A 277 -33.16 19.85 -43.20
C PRO A 277 -32.87 21.40 -43.27
N GLU A 278 -31.59 21.79 -43.53
CA GLU A 278 -31.05 23.11 -43.93
C GLU A 278 -30.90 24.21 -42.84
N HIS A 279 -29.88 25.11 -42.82
CA HIS A 279 -28.71 25.43 -43.69
C HIS A 279 -27.45 25.73 -42.80
N PHE A 280 -26.17 25.55 -43.19
CA PHE A 280 -25.25 26.40 -44.02
C PHE A 280 -25.07 27.85 -43.49
N ASP A 281 -23.91 28.54 -43.56
CA ASP A 281 -22.50 28.29 -43.97
C ASP A 281 -21.63 29.52 -43.54
N GLU A 282 -20.29 29.67 -43.59
CA GLU A 282 -19.04 28.86 -43.78
C GLU A 282 -17.85 29.74 -43.25
N TYR A 283 -16.60 29.41 -43.59
CA TYR A 283 -15.33 30.18 -43.49
C TYR A 283 -14.58 30.16 -42.14
N GLY A 284 -13.24 30.05 -42.09
CA GLY A 284 -12.28 29.76 -43.17
C GLY A 284 -10.81 30.13 -42.85
N GLY A 285 -9.84 29.35 -43.36
CA GLY A 285 -8.38 29.63 -43.24
C GLY A 285 -7.70 28.97 -42.02
N SER A 286 -6.66 28.12 -42.07
CA SER A 286 -5.69 27.64 -43.09
C SER A 286 -4.41 28.48 -43.33
N GLN A 287 -3.29 28.04 -42.72
CA GLN A 287 -1.91 27.82 -43.25
C GLN A 287 -0.96 27.57 -42.06
N ARG A 288 -0.02 26.60 -41.99
CA ARG A 288 1.02 26.00 -42.88
C ARG A 288 2.39 26.71 -42.87
N GLY A 289 3.41 26.01 -42.37
CA GLY A 289 4.84 26.18 -42.74
C GLY A 289 5.79 26.69 -41.64
N HIS A 290 7.13 26.54 -41.73
CA HIS A 290 7.93 25.60 -42.55
C HIS A 290 9.43 25.65 -42.16
N ARG A 291 10.11 24.49 -41.96
CA ARG A 291 11.60 24.30 -41.97
C ARG A 291 12.37 25.02 -40.82
N GLY A 292 13.65 24.74 -40.52
CA GLY A 292 14.59 23.68 -40.94
C GLY A 292 16.06 24.04 -40.65
N PHE A 293 16.99 23.06 -40.73
CA PHE A 293 18.46 23.16 -40.54
C PHE A 293 18.97 23.45 -39.09
N GLY A 294 20.16 23.00 -38.66
CA GLY A 294 21.10 22.06 -39.31
C GLY A 294 22.37 21.72 -38.49
N SER A 295 22.88 20.49 -38.72
CA SER A 295 24.30 20.05 -38.82
C SER A 295 25.46 20.69 -37.99
N GLY A 296 26.35 19.83 -37.44
CA GLY A 296 27.81 20.13 -37.45
C GLY A 296 28.75 19.48 -36.41
N PHE A 297 29.51 18.44 -36.84
CA PHE A 297 30.90 18.10 -36.41
C PHE A 297 31.23 17.81 -34.91
N ALA A 298 32.47 17.45 -34.53
CA ALA A 298 33.31 16.29 -34.90
C ALA A 298 34.59 16.22 -33.98
N HIS A 299 35.26 15.06 -33.93
CA HIS A 299 36.54 14.78 -33.23
C HIS A 299 36.54 14.87 -31.68
N GLY A 300 37.45 14.21 -30.94
CA GLY A 300 38.40 13.17 -31.33
C GLY A 300 39.59 12.99 -30.35
N SER A 301 40.14 11.76 -30.28
CA SER A 301 41.33 11.33 -29.51
C SER A 301 41.22 11.37 -27.96
N ALA A 302 41.76 10.47 -27.12
CA ALA A 302 42.74 9.36 -27.16
C ALA A 302 44.09 9.65 -26.45
N HIS A 303 44.64 8.60 -25.78
CA HIS A 303 45.84 8.58 -24.91
C HIS A 303 45.69 9.33 -23.56
N ALA A 304 46.44 9.01 -22.49
CA ALA A 304 47.60 8.10 -22.35
C ALA A 304 47.54 7.23 -21.06
N SER A 305 48.46 6.26 -20.94
CA SER A 305 48.58 5.31 -19.81
C SER A 305 49.82 5.61 -18.95
N MET A 306 49.72 5.44 -17.62
CA MET A 306 50.74 4.96 -16.64
C MET A 306 50.09 5.01 -15.24
N VAL A 307 50.01 3.95 -14.42
CA VAL A 307 51.05 3.08 -13.81
C VAL A 307 51.78 3.82 -12.66
N PRO A 308 51.84 3.25 -11.42
CA PRO A 308 52.02 4.04 -10.19
C PRO A 308 53.45 4.09 -9.66
N VAL A 309 53.66 4.99 -8.68
CA VAL A 309 54.85 5.03 -7.81
C VAL A 309 54.40 4.82 -6.35
N ARG A 310 55.18 4.04 -5.58
CA ARG A 310 54.98 3.87 -4.13
C ARG A 310 55.68 4.97 -3.34
N GLY A 311 55.06 5.39 -2.24
CA GLY A 311 55.69 5.97 -1.05
C GLY A 311 55.16 5.21 0.16
#